data_AF-A0A378BZM8-F1
#
_entry.id   AF-A0A378BZM8-F1
#
_cell.length_a   1.000
_cell.length_b   1.000
_cell.length_c   1.000
_cell.angle_alpha   90.00
_cell.angle_beta   90.00
_cell.angle_gamma   90.00
#
_symmetry.space_group_name_H-M   'P 1'
#
loop_
_entity.id
_entity.type
_entity.pdbx_description
1 polymer ?
#
loop_
_entity_poly.entity_id
_entity_poly.type
_entity_poly.pdbx_seq_one_letter_code
_entity_poly.pdbx_strand_id
1 'polypeptide(L)'
;MAPSSAFAGSRLLRPLLNETRESLRQWAFAHQLSWIEDESNQDDTYDRNFLRLRVIPVLRERWPHFSEAVARSASLCAEQEQLLDEMLAAELASLGGRRWLAGYRAAGVDESAAPSGAAASLARRAAGADARPRGA
;
A
#
# COMPACT_ATOMS: atom_id res chain seq x y z
N MET A 1 -1.96 3.98 -4.54
CA MET A 1 -1.37 2.62 -4.42
C MET A 1 -0.33 2.47 -5.51
N ALA A 2 0.87 1.97 -5.22
CA ALA A 2 1.92 1.86 -6.23
C ALA A 2 1.74 0.62 -7.13
N PRO A 3 2.09 0.72 -8.44
CA PRO A 3 2.01 -0.41 -9.38
C PRO A 3 2.99 -1.55 -9.03
N SER A 4 3.99 -1.28 -8.19
CA SER A 4 4.83 -2.31 -7.58
C SER A 4 5.16 -1.97 -6.13
N SER A 5 5.33 -3.00 -5.29
CA SER A 5 5.75 -2.84 -3.90
C SER A 5 6.61 -4.02 -3.45
N ALA A 6 7.47 -3.83 -2.45
CA ALA A 6 8.16 -4.95 -1.80
C ALA A 6 7.13 -5.84 -1.06
N PHE A 7 7.31 -7.16 -1.12
CA PHE A 7 6.44 -8.13 -0.47
C PHE A 7 7.21 -9.42 -0.16
N ALA A 8 7.37 -9.76 1.12
CA ALA A 8 8.00 -11.01 1.58
C ALA A 8 9.34 -11.34 0.87
N GLY A 9 10.26 -10.37 0.77
CA GLY A 9 11.55 -10.55 0.08
C GLY A 9 11.48 -10.54 -1.46
N SER A 10 10.28 -10.37 -2.03
CA SER A 10 10.03 -10.29 -3.47
C SER A 10 9.36 -8.95 -3.84
N ARG A 11 8.93 -8.82 -5.10
CA ARG A 11 8.19 -7.66 -5.60
C ARG A 11 6.78 -8.07 -6.00
N LEU A 12 5.78 -7.44 -5.38
CA LEU A 12 4.38 -7.58 -5.76
C LEU A 12 4.06 -6.57 -6.86
N LEU A 13 3.70 -7.07 -8.04
CA LEU A 13 3.30 -6.27 -9.19
C LEU A 13 1.78 -6.17 -9.27
N ARG A 14 1.26 -5.02 -9.71
CA ARG A 14 -0.16 -4.77 -9.95
C ARG A 14 -0.36 -4.22 -11.37
N PRO A 15 -0.19 -5.04 -12.43
CA PRO A 15 -0.18 -4.56 -13.82
C PRO A 15 -1.50 -3.87 -14.24
N LEU A 16 -2.62 -4.37 -13.72
CA LEU A 16 -3.96 -3.90 -14.05
C LEU A 16 -4.46 -2.78 -13.11
N LEU A 17 -3.57 -2.16 -12.32
CA LEU A 17 -3.97 -1.18 -11.31
C LEU A 17 -4.63 0.06 -11.93
N ASN A 18 -4.21 0.44 -13.13
CA ASN A 18 -4.72 1.61 -13.85
C ASN A 18 -5.89 1.26 -14.79
N GLU A 19 -6.24 -0.02 -14.90
CA GLU A 19 -7.33 -0.46 -15.76
C GLU A 19 -8.67 -0.37 -15.02
N THR A 20 -9.69 0.13 -15.70
CA THR A 20 -11.04 0.14 -15.14
C THR A 20 -11.65 -1.26 -15.21
N ARG A 21 -12.52 -1.58 -14.26
CA ARG A 21 -13.25 -2.86 -14.28
C ARG A 21 -14.08 -3.03 -15.56
N GLU A 22 -14.56 -1.93 -16.13
CA GLU A 22 -15.29 -1.94 -17.40
C GLU A 22 -14.39 -2.27 -18.59
N SER A 23 -13.21 -1.65 -18.68
CA SER A 23 -12.17 -1.97 -19.67
C SER A 23 -11.82 -3.47 -19.64
N LEU A 24 -11.56 -4.00 -18.44
CA LEU A 24 -11.23 -5.42 -18.26
C LEU A 24 -12.38 -6.35 -18.68
N ARG A 25 -13.63 -6.00 -18.39
CA ARG A 25 -14.81 -6.77 -18.82
C ARG A 25 -14.95 -6.75 -20.33
N GLN A 26 -14.87 -5.57 -20.96
CA GLN A 26 -14.96 -5.44 -22.42
C GLN A 26 -13.86 -6.26 -23.11
N TRP A 27 -12.63 -6.20 -22.59
CA TRP A 27 -11.52 -6.99 -23.10
C TRP A 27 -11.77 -8.49 -22.96
N ALA A 28 -12.26 -8.95 -21.79
CA ALA A 28 -12.58 -10.35 -21.56
C ALA A 28 -13.70 -10.86 -22.48
N PHE A 29 -14.76 -10.05 -22.71
CA PHE A 29 -15.82 -10.38 -23.65
C PHE A 29 -15.32 -10.46 -25.10
N ALA A 30 -14.49 -9.49 -25.53
CA ALA A 30 -13.91 -9.49 -26.87
C ALA A 30 -13.05 -10.73 -27.14
N HIS A 31 -12.40 -11.28 -26.10
CA HIS A 31 -11.57 -12.47 -26.18
C HIS A 31 -12.31 -13.76 -25.79
N GLN A 32 -13.63 -13.70 -25.58
CA GLN A 32 -14.49 -14.84 -25.23
C GLN A 32 -14.00 -15.61 -23.98
N LEU A 33 -13.44 -14.88 -23.01
CA LEU A 33 -12.97 -15.48 -21.78
C LEU A 33 -14.15 -15.83 -20.87
N SER A 34 -14.09 -17.01 -20.26
CA SER A 34 -14.99 -17.41 -19.19
C SER A 34 -14.28 -17.27 -17.85
N TRP A 35 -14.96 -16.75 -16.84
CA TRP A 35 -14.43 -16.62 -15.48
C TRP A 35 -15.45 -17.13 -14.46
N ILE A 36 -14.96 -17.44 -13.27
CA ILE A 36 -15.78 -17.91 -12.15
C ILE A 36 -16.17 -16.69 -11.30
N GLU A 37 -17.46 -16.59 -10.97
CA GLU A 37 -17.93 -15.61 -9.98
C GLU A 37 -17.99 -16.27 -8.60
N ASP A 38 -17.13 -15.81 -7.69
CA ASP A 38 -17.15 -16.24 -6.29
C ASP A 38 -18.32 -15.56 -5.57
N GLU A 39 -19.16 -16.34 -4.89
CA GLU A 39 -20.35 -15.91 -4.14
C GLU A 39 -20.02 -14.86 -3.07
N SER A 40 -18.83 -14.93 -2.47
CA SER A 40 -18.37 -13.95 -1.47
C SER A 40 -18.22 -12.54 -2.03
N ASN A 41 -18.20 -12.36 -3.36
CA ASN A 41 -18.20 -11.02 -3.96
C ASN A 41 -19.48 -10.23 -3.70
N GLN A 42 -20.60 -10.91 -3.43
CA GLN A 42 -21.88 -10.27 -3.17
C GLN A 42 -22.16 -10.10 -1.67
N ASP A 43 -21.27 -10.63 -0.82
CA ASP A 43 -21.37 -10.52 0.63
C ASP A 43 -20.91 -9.12 1.09
N ASP A 44 -21.85 -8.30 1.58
CA ASP A 44 -21.57 -6.94 2.06
C ASP A 44 -21.15 -6.88 3.53
N THR A 45 -21.00 -8.02 4.22
CA THR A 45 -20.53 -8.08 5.61
C THR A 45 -19.09 -7.57 5.75
N TYR A 46 -18.28 -7.64 4.69
CA TYR A 46 -16.93 -7.09 4.64
C TYR A 46 -16.95 -5.63 4.17
N ASP A 47 -16.29 -4.73 4.93
CA ASP A 47 -16.22 -3.29 4.63
C ASP A 47 -15.86 -2.99 3.17
N ARG A 48 -14.92 -3.75 2.60
CA ARG A 48 -14.50 -3.60 1.21
C ARG A 48 -15.65 -3.83 0.22
N ASN A 49 -16.45 -4.87 0.45
CA ASN A 49 -17.59 -5.20 -0.39
C ASN A 49 -18.74 -4.23 -0.14
N PHE A 50 -19.00 -3.85 1.12
CA PHE A 50 -19.96 -2.80 1.45
C PHE A 50 -19.66 -1.49 0.70
N LEU A 51 -18.41 -1.01 0.75
CA LEU A 51 -18.00 0.18 0.01
C LEU A 51 -18.23 0.02 -1.49
N ARG A 52 -17.86 -1.13 -2.06
CA ARG A 52 -18.01 -1.42 -3.50
C ARG A 52 -19.46 -1.50 -3.95
N LEU A 53 -20.33 -2.15 -3.16
CA LEU A 53 -21.70 -2.50 -3.54
C LEU A 53 -22.71 -1.43 -3.15
N ARG A 54 -22.48 -0.72 -2.03
CA ARG A 54 -23.47 0.19 -1.43
C ARG A 54 -23.06 1.65 -1.54
N VAL A 55 -21.79 1.96 -1.24
CA VAL A 55 -21.35 3.36 -1.09
C VAL A 55 -20.88 3.98 -2.42
N ILE A 56 -19.94 3.32 -3.10
CA ILE A 56 -19.35 3.84 -4.35
C ILE A 56 -20.41 4.08 -5.44
N PRO A 57 -21.40 3.20 -5.67
CA PRO A 57 -22.42 3.43 -6.69
C PRO A 57 -23.22 4.72 -6.44
N VAL A 58 -23.68 4.95 -5.20
CA VAL A 58 -24.41 6.15 -4.80
C VAL A 58 -23.57 7.42 -5.00
N LEU A 59 -22.28 7.35 -4.68
CA LEU A 59 -21.37 8.48 -4.92
C LEU A 59 -21.18 8.76 -6.42
N ARG A 60 -21.13 7.71 -7.26
CA ARG A 60 -21.00 7.85 -8.72
C ARG A 60 -22.26 8.41 -9.37
N GLU A 61 -23.44 8.14 -8.83
CA GLU A 61 -24.70 8.74 -9.33
C GLU A 61 -24.67 10.27 -9.23
N ARG A 62 -24.15 10.81 -8.11
CA ARG A 62 -24.04 12.25 -7.91
C ARG A 62 -22.78 12.85 -8.53
N TRP A 63 -21.67 12.12 -8.51
CA TRP A 63 -20.37 12.54 -9.03
C TRP A 63 -19.78 11.45 -9.93
N PRO A 64 -20.04 11.49 -11.24
CA PRO A 64 -19.64 10.43 -12.17
C PRO A 64 -18.14 10.07 -12.14
N HIS A 65 -17.29 11.07 -11.89
CA HIS A 65 -15.82 10.95 -11.84
C HIS A 65 -15.25 10.72 -10.43
N PHE A 66 -16.08 10.36 -9.44
CA PHE A 66 -15.64 10.19 -8.06
C PHE A 66 -14.46 9.22 -7.90
N SER A 67 -14.52 8.05 -8.54
CA SER A 67 -13.46 7.04 -8.43
C SER A 67 -12.12 7.53 -9.00
N GLU A 68 -12.14 8.28 -10.11
CA GLU A 68 -10.94 8.88 -10.70
C GLU A 68 -10.36 9.98 -9.81
N ALA A 69 -11.21 10.82 -9.22
CA ALA A 69 -10.80 11.88 -8.31
C ALA A 69 -10.13 11.31 -7.04
N VAL A 70 -10.70 10.24 -6.47
CA VAL A 70 -10.11 9.53 -5.32
C VAL A 70 -8.78 8.89 -5.70
N ALA A 71 -8.69 8.22 -6.86
CA ALA A 71 -7.44 7.62 -7.33
C ALA A 71 -6.34 8.69 -7.53
N ARG A 72 -6.69 9.84 -8.12
CA ARG A 72 -5.77 10.97 -8.27
C ARG A 72 -5.29 11.52 -6.93
N SER A 73 -6.22 11.71 -5.98
CA SER A 73 -5.88 12.18 -4.63
C SER A 73 -4.93 11.21 -3.93
N ALA A 74 -5.20 9.90 -4.02
CA ALA A 74 -4.33 8.88 -3.46
C ALA A 74 -2.94 8.83 -4.12
N SER A 75 -2.84 9.15 -5.42
CA SER A 75 -1.55 9.27 -6.12
C SER A 75 -0.75 10.47 -5.62
N LEU A 76 -1.39 11.63 -5.48
CA LEU A 76 -0.76 12.84 -4.97
C LEU A 76 -0.29 12.66 -3.53
N CYS A 77 -1.09 12.03 -2.68
CA CYS A 77 -0.67 11.72 -1.31
C CYS A 77 0.56 10.80 -1.27
N ALA A 78 0.62 9.79 -2.15
CA ALA A 78 1.77 8.89 -2.23
C ALA A 78 3.04 9.62 -2.72
N GLU A 79 2.91 10.54 -3.68
CA GLU A 79 4.01 11.37 -4.17
C GLU A 79 4.53 12.31 -3.07
N GLN A 80 3.62 12.93 -2.31
CA GLN A 80 3.97 13.76 -1.16
C GLN A 80 4.67 12.97 -0.06
N GLU A 81 4.20 11.76 0.26
CA GLU A 81 4.84 10.88 1.24
C GLU A 81 6.26 10.51 0.79
N GLN A 82 6.45 10.19 -0.49
CA GLN A 82 7.78 9.89 -1.04
C GLN A 82 8.72 11.11 -0.96
N LEU A 83 8.22 12.31 -1.28
CA LEU A 83 9.02 13.53 -1.19
C LEU A 83 9.44 13.81 0.27
N LEU A 84 8.52 13.67 1.23
CA LEU A 84 8.82 13.82 2.64
C LEU A 84 9.88 12.82 3.10
N ASP A 85 9.77 11.57 2.66
CA ASP A 85 10.75 10.53 2.92
C ASP A 85 12.15 10.90 2.43
N GLU A 86 12.26 11.41 1.20
CA GLU A 86 13.53 11.82 0.60
C GLU A 86 14.15 13.01 1.34
N MET A 87 13.35 14.03 1.67
CA MET A 87 13.80 15.22 2.38
C MET A 87 14.28 14.90 3.80
N LEU A 88 13.57 14.01 4.50
CA LEU A 88 13.84 13.73 5.90
C LEU A 88 14.85 12.60 6.11
N ALA A 89 15.22 11.85 5.06
CA ALA A 89 16.12 10.70 5.18
C ALA A 89 17.45 11.02 5.88
N ALA A 90 18.08 12.15 5.52
CA ALA A 90 19.38 12.55 6.07
C ALA A 90 19.27 13.03 7.53
N GLU A 91 18.25 13.82 7.85
CA GLU A 91 17.97 14.28 9.23
C GLU A 91 17.65 13.10 10.14
N LEU A 92 16.87 12.15 9.64
CA LEU A 92 16.48 10.99 10.40
C LEU A 92 17.66 10.03 10.64
N ALA A 93 18.59 9.93 9.69
CA ALA A 93 19.85 9.21 9.86
C ALA A 93 20.75 9.89 10.91
N SER A 94 20.84 11.22 10.91
CA SER A 94 21.70 11.99 11.82
C SER A 94 21.21 12.00 13.28
N LEU A 95 19.89 11.93 13.49
CA LEU A 95 19.27 11.77 14.81
C LEU A 95 19.54 10.41 15.47
N GLY A 96 20.19 9.50 14.74
CA GLY A 96 20.62 8.19 15.24
C GLY A 96 19.45 7.27 15.48
N GLY A 97 19.00 6.56 14.43
CA GLY A 97 17.89 5.60 14.50
C GLY A 97 17.99 4.55 15.62
N ARG A 98 19.20 4.32 16.18
CA ARG A 98 19.43 3.50 17.38
C ARG A 98 18.73 4.04 18.65
N ARG A 99 18.70 5.37 18.87
CA ARG A 99 18.02 5.97 20.03
C ARG A 99 16.51 5.98 19.85
N TRP A 100 16.04 6.10 18.61
CA TRP A 100 14.63 6.09 18.25
C TRP A 100 14.01 4.68 18.39
N LEU A 101 14.67 3.63 17.88
CA LEU A 101 14.27 2.22 18.06
C LEU A 101 14.32 1.77 19.53
N ALA A 102 15.31 2.23 20.29
CA ALA A 102 15.42 1.91 21.72
C ALA A 102 14.23 2.48 22.52
N GLY A 103 13.80 3.71 22.21
CA GLY A 103 12.59 4.30 22.79
C GLY A 103 11.30 3.59 22.37
N TYR A 104 11.20 3.19 21.10
CA TYR A 104 10.02 2.48 20.57
C TYR A 104 9.82 1.08 21.18
N ARG A 105 10.90 0.30 21.34
CA ARG A 105 10.84 -1.02 22.01
C ARG A 105 10.55 -0.89 23.51
N ALA A 106 11.08 0.13 24.18
CA ALA A 106 10.78 0.39 25.58
C ALA A 106 9.30 0.76 25.81
N ALA A 107 8.63 1.31 24.79
CA ALA A 107 7.20 1.66 24.83
C ALA A 107 6.25 0.48 24.50
N GLY A 108 6.77 -0.72 24.20
CA GLY A 108 5.96 -1.92 23.95
C GLY A 108 5.14 -1.89 22.66
N VAL A 109 5.48 -1.03 21.71
CA VAL A 109 4.77 -0.89 20.43
C VAL A 109 5.27 -1.97 19.46
N ASP A 110 4.35 -2.73 18.86
CA ASP A 110 4.65 -3.77 17.88
C ASP A 110 5.41 -3.20 16.66
N GLU A 111 6.45 -3.90 16.21
CA GLU A 111 7.33 -3.53 15.10
C GLU A 111 6.56 -3.42 13.76
N SER A 112 5.37 -4.04 13.70
CA SER A 112 4.41 -3.96 12.60
C SER A 112 3.71 -2.59 12.46
N ALA A 113 3.69 -1.79 13.54
CA ALA A 113 3.07 -0.47 13.60
C ALA A 113 4.07 0.68 13.35
N ALA A 114 5.32 0.37 13.00
CA ALA A 114 6.29 1.39 12.63
C ALA A 114 5.82 2.19 11.40
N PRO A 115 5.98 3.53 11.37
CA PRO A 115 5.47 4.38 10.29
C PRO A 115 6.00 3.91 8.93
N SER A 116 5.13 3.82 7.92
CA SER A 116 5.58 3.61 6.54
C SER A 116 6.50 4.77 6.13
N GLY A 117 7.60 4.46 5.44
CA GLY A 117 8.50 5.45 4.85
C GLY A 117 10.00 5.26 5.15
N ALA A 118 10.79 6.31 4.88
CA ALA A 118 12.24 6.37 5.02
C ALA A 118 12.69 5.99 6.45
N ALA A 119 11.92 6.39 7.45
CA ALA A 119 12.16 6.06 8.85
C ALA A 119 12.12 4.56 9.16
N ALA A 120 11.09 3.84 8.71
CA ALA A 120 11.05 2.40 8.90
C ALA A 120 12.04 1.66 7.99
N SER A 121 12.39 2.19 6.81
CA SER A 121 13.40 1.57 5.95
C SER A 121 14.84 1.73 6.47
N LEU A 122 15.18 2.85 7.12
CA LEU A 122 16.43 3.06 7.83
C LEU A 122 16.49 2.24 9.13
N ALA A 123 15.40 2.19 9.89
CA ALA A 123 15.27 1.36 11.08
C ALA A 123 15.43 -0.15 10.77
N ARG A 124 14.78 -0.65 9.71
CA ARG A 124 14.95 -2.04 9.24
C ARG A 124 16.37 -2.35 8.76
N ARG A 125 17.03 -1.41 8.06
CA ARG A 125 18.43 -1.56 7.64
C ARG A 125 19.40 -1.56 8.83
N ALA A 126 19.15 -0.74 9.84
CA ALA A 126 19.93 -0.74 11.08
C ALA A 126 19.72 -2.02 11.91
N ALA A 127 18.50 -2.58 11.93
CA ALA A 127 18.18 -3.83 12.63
C ALA A 127 18.71 -5.09 11.90
N GLY A 128 18.71 -5.09 10.56
CA GLY A 128 19.20 -6.22 9.75
C GLY A 128 20.73 -6.32 9.60
N ALA A 129 21.47 -5.26 9.95
CA ALA A 129 22.93 -5.24 9.83
C ALA A 129 23.67 -6.03 10.92
N ASP A 130 22.98 -6.51 11.97
CA ASP A 130 23.59 -7.23 13.10
C ASP A 130 23.55 -8.77 12.97
N ALA A 131 23.03 -9.29 11.85
CA ALA A 131 23.07 -10.72 11.54
C ALA A 131 24.34 -11.10 10.75
N ARG A 132 25.53 -10.87 11.32
CA ARG A 132 26.72 -11.63 10.91
C ARG A 132 26.96 -12.74 11.95
N PRO A 133 27.10 -14.02 11.54
CA PRO A 133 27.47 -15.05 12.49
C PRO A 133 28.90 -14.78 12.96
N ARG A 134 29.06 -14.43 14.24
CA ARG A 134 30.36 -14.52 14.91
C ARG A 134 30.63 -16.00 15.18
N GLY A 135 31.35 -16.62 14.26
CA GLY A 135 31.87 -17.98 14.42
C GLY A 135 33.19 -18.12 13.66
N ALA A 136 34.28 -17.94 14.39
CA ALA A 136 35.58 -18.55 14.16
C ALA A 136 36.28 -18.64 15.52
#